data_AF-A0A486SYQ1-F1
#
_entry.id   AF-A0A486SYQ1-F1
#
_cell.length_a   1.000
_cell.length_b   1.000
_cell.length_c   1.000
_cell.angle_alpha   90.00
_cell.angle_beta   90.00
_cell.angle_gamma   90.00
#
_symmetry.space_group_name_H-M   'P 1'
#
loop_
_entity.id
_entity.type
_entity.pdbx_description
1 polymer ?
#
loop_
_entity_poly.entity_id
_entity_poly.type
_entity_poly.pdbx_seq_one_letter_code
_entity_poly.pdbx_strand_id
1 'polypeptide(L)'
;MTKSTITREQLLEIIETDHVQCGEASYLARMALAAMDSEPDRNPVLAYADSYRDMAKQGVESVPIWSVITDLERNIAPLYRHAQPAPVVPDELNTRTANDVMNEHLSWKDYGDAEVFCIAWNACRAAMLNGGKS
;
A
#
# COMPACT_ATOMS: atom_id res chain seq x y z
N MET A 1 -6.66 7.46 29.50
CA MET A 1 -5.88 7.78 28.30
C MET A 1 -6.86 8.25 27.24
N THR A 2 -6.86 9.53 26.90
CA THR A 2 -7.63 10.06 25.77
C THR A 2 -7.01 9.53 24.49
N LYS A 3 -7.79 8.80 23.70
CA LYS A 3 -7.33 8.20 22.44
C LYS A 3 -7.27 9.33 21.40
N SER A 4 -6.12 10.00 21.27
CA SER A 4 -5.91 10.95 20.17
C SER A 4 -6.02 10.18 18.86
N THR A 5 -7.02 10.50 18.04
CA THR A 5 -7.26 9.88 16.75
C THR A 5 -6.77 10.85 15.68
N ILE A 6 -5.70 10.51 15.00
CA ILE A 6 -5.23 11.26 13.84
C ILE A 6 -6.25 11.08 12.70
N THR A 7 -6.65 12.17 12.05
CA THR A 7 -7.65 12.14 10.97
C THR A 7 -6.99 11.98 9.61
N ARG A 8 -7.78 11.59 8.59
CA ARG A 8 -7.31 11.42 7.22
C ARG A 8 -6.73 12.72 6.66
N GLU A 9 -7.39 13.83 6.95
CA GLU A 9 -7.01 15.17 6.49
C GLU A 9 -5.66 15.59 7.07
N GLN A 10 -5.42 15.29 8.36
CA GLN A 10 -4.14 15.56 9.01
C GLN A 10 -2.98 14.77 8.38
N LEU A 11 -3.23 13.52 7.98
CA LEU A 11 -2.24 12.71 7.27
C LEU A 11 -1.93 13.27 5.88
N LEU A 12 -2.95 13.75 5.16
CA LEU A 12 -2.77 14.41 3.87
C LEU A 12 -1.97 15.71 4.01
N GLU A 13 -2.28 16.54 4.99
CA GLU A 13 -1.54 17.77 5.28
C GLU A 13 -0.06 17.50 5.59
N ILE A 14 0.25 16.44 6.35
CA ILE A 14 1.65 16.01 6.61
C ILE A 14 2.35 15.65 5.29
N ILE A 15 1.69 14.88 4.41
CA ILE A 15 2.28 14.51 3.11
C ILE A 15 2.53 15.75 2.26
N GLU A 16 1.63 16.73 2.34
CA GLU A 16 1.62 17.96 1.56
C GLU A 16 2.52 19.07 2.13
N THR A 17 3.13 18.89 3.31
CA THR A 17 3.96 19.94 3.94
C THR A 17 5.39 19.48 4.25
N ASP A 18 5.65 18.17 4.33
CA ASP A 18 6.92 17.57 4.73
C ASP A 18 8.00 17.58 3.61
N HIS A 19 8.03 18.62 2.77
CA HIS A 19 9.01 18.73 1.68
C HIS A 19 10.42 19.09 2.18
N VAL A 20 10.57 19.54 3.43
CA VAL A 20 11.75 20.32 3.83
C VAL A 20 12.74 19.56 4.71
N GLN A 21 12.42 18.45 5.38
CA GLN A 21 13.43 17.64 6.08
C GLN A 21 12.99 16.16 6.22
N CYS A 22 13.48 15.30 5.32
CA CYS A 22 13.43 13.82 5.37
C CYS A 22 12.03 13.17 5.40
N GLY A 23 11.59 12.65 4.24
CA GLY A 23 10.28 12.05 3.99
C GLY A 23 9.89 10.79 4.79
N GLU A 24 10.43 10.56 5.98
CA GLU A 24 9.97 9.56 6.93
C GLU A 24 8.57 9.88 7.46
N ALA A 25 8.25 11.15 7.76
CA ALA A 25 6.91 11.52 8.25
C ALA A 25 5.87 11.42 7.13
N SER A 26 6.18 11.93 5.93
CA SER A 26 5.35 11.71 4.73
C SER A 26 5.17 10.22 4.41
N TYR A 27 6.24 9.41 4.52
CA TYR A 27 6.17 7.97 4.30
C TYR A 27 5.26 7.26 5.31
N LEU A 28 5.42 7.56 6.61
CA LEU A 28 4.56 7.01 7.66
C LEU A 28 3.10 7.46 7.50
N ALA A 29 2.87 8.70 7.06
CA ALA A 29 1.53 9.19 6.78
C ALA A 29 0.86 8.45 5.62
N ARG A 30 1.61 8.14 4.55
CA ARG A 30 1.13 7.29 3.45
C ARG A 30 0.84 5.86 3.91
N MET A 31 1.68 5.28 4.77
CA MET A 31 1.42 3.97 5.37
C MET A 31 0.15 3.97 6.22
N ALA A 32 -0.06 5.01 7.02
CA ALA A 32 -1.26 5.15 7.84
C ALA A 32 -2.53 5.28 6.98
N LEU A 33 -2.49 6.08 5.89
CA LEU A 33 -3.58 6.17 4.92
C LEU A 33 -3.86 4.82 4.24
N ALA A 34 -2.82 4.12 3.78
CA ALA A 34 -2.96 2.80 3.17
C ALA A 34 -3.55 1.75 4.13
N ALA A 35 -3.22 1.84 5.43
CA ALA A 35 -3.83 1.01 6.45
C ALA A 35 -5.30 1.38 6.70
N MET A 36 -5.66 2.66 6.67
CA MET A 36 -7.06 3.11 6.78
C MET A 36 -7.92 2.66 5.59
N ASP A 37 -7.34 2.61 4.39
CA ASP A 37 -8.01 2.13 3.18
C ASP A 37 -7.95 0.59 3.01
N SER A 38 -7.35 -0.13 3.97
CA SER A 38 -7.25 -1.58 3.88
C SER A 38 -8.58 -2.30 4.16
N GLU A 39 -8.88 -3.31 3.36
CA GLU A 39 -10.04 -4.16 3.58
C GLU A 39 -9.73 -5.26 4.62
N PRO A 40 -10.74 -5.66 5.43
CA PRO A 40 -10.61 -6.82 6.29
C PRO A 40 -10.34 -8.09 5.47
N ASP A 41 -9.27 -8.80 5.83
CA ASP A 41 -8.97 -10.13 5.34
C ASP A 41 -9.56 -11.20 6.25
N ARG A 42 -10.00 -12.29 5.63
CA ARG A 42 -10.58 -13.41 6.37
C ARG A 42 -9.48 -14.05 7.22
N ASN A 43 -9.74 -14.16 8.52
CA ASN A 43 -8.80 -14.85 9.41
C ASN A 43 -8.71 -16.34 8.99
N PRO A 44 -7.51 -16.89 8.74
CA PRO A 44 -7.35 -18.27 8.28
C PRO A 44 -7.86 -19.30 9.29
N VAL A 45 -7.95 -18.94 10.58
CA VAL A 45 -8.53 -19.80 11.60
C VAL A 45 -10.02 -20.06 11.35
N LEU A 46 -10.74 -19.18 10.66
CA LEU A 46 -12.12 -19.42 10.24
C LEU A 46 -12.25 -20.57 9.22
N ALA A 47 -11.16 -21.01 8.58
CA ALA A 47 -11.17 -22.22 7.77
C ALA A 47 -11.49 -23.48 8.61
N TYR A 48 -11.16 -23.48 9.90
CA TYR A 48 -11.57 -24.56 10.80
C TYR A 48 -13.09 -24.58 10.98
N ALA A 49 -13.75 -23.43 11.09
CA ALA A 49 -15.20 -23.35 11.17
C ALA A 49 -15.88 -23.92 9.90
N ASP A 50 -15.29 -23.71 8.72
CA ASP A 50 -15.78 -24.32 7.47
C ASP A 50 -15.68 -25.84 7.52
N SER A 51 -14.56 -26.39 8.02
CA SER A 51 -14.36 -27.84 8.13
C SER A 51 -15.43 -28.51 9.00
N TYR A 52 -15.81 -27.87 10.11
CA TYR A 52 -16.89 -28.32 10.99
C TYR A 52 -18.26 -28.22 10.31
N ARG A 53 -18.49 -27.18 9.50
CA ARG A 53 -19.72 -27.02 8.71
C ARG A 53 -19.83 -28.11 7.64
N ASP A 54 -18.72 -28.51 7.04
CA ASP A 54 -18.68 -29.60 6.06
C ASP A 54 -18.94 -30.97 6.70
N MET A 55 -18.44 -31.21 7.91
CA MET A 55 -18.80 -32.40 8.70
C MET A 55 -20.31 -32.46 9.00
N ALA A 56 -20.91 -31.32 9.37
CA ALA A 56 -22.35 -31.24 9.60
C ALA A 56 -23.15 -31.58 8.32
N LYS A 57 -22.75 -31.08 7.14
CA LYS A 57 -23.36 -31.45 5.86
C LYS A 57 -23.26 -32.95 5.54
N GLN A 58 -22.24 -33.64 6.05
CA GLN A 58 -22.07 -35.08 5.92
C GLN A 58 -22.90 -35.88 6.95
N GLY A 59 -23.76 -35.21 7.73
CA GLY A 59 -24.62 -35.83 8.73
C GLY A 59 -23.97 -36.00 10.10
N VAL A 60 -22.76 -35.47 10.30
CA VAL A 60 -22.12 -35.41 11.62
C VAL A 60 -22.64 -34.18 12.36
N GLU A 61 -23.85 -34.30 12.89
CA GLU A 61 -24.48 -33.24 13.69
C GLU A 61 -24.31 -33.54 15.17
N SER A 62 -23.59 -32.67 15.89
CA SER A 62 -23.56 -32.69 17.35
C SER A 62 -23.53 -31.27 17.90
N VAL A 63 -24.20 -31.04 19.04
CA VAL A 63 -24.18 -29.74 19.75
C VAL A 63 -22.75 -29.18 19.93
N PRO A 64 -21.71 -30.00 20.22
CA PRO A 64 -20.32 -29.54 20.25
C PRO A 64 -19.83 -28.85 18.97
N ILE A 65 -20.24 -29.32 17.78
CA ILE A 65 -19.76 -28.78 16.49
C ILE A 65 -20.26 -27.35 16.25
N TRP A 66 -21.54 -27.09 16.54
CA TRP A 66 -22.11 -25.74 16.37
C TRP A 66 -21.58 -24.72 17.38
N SER A 67 -21.24 -25.16 18.60
CA SER A 67 -20.56 -24.31 19.59
C SER A 67 -19.19 -23.85 19.07
N VAL A 68 -18.40 -24.76 18.52
CA VAL A 68 -17.06 -24.46 17.99
C VAL A 68 -17.12 -23.48 16.81
N ILE A 69 -18.04 -23.68 15.86
CA ILE A 69 -18.22 -22.75 14.73
C ILE A 69 -18.55 -21.34 15.24
N THR A 70 -19.52 -21.24 16.16
CA THR A 70 -19.97 -19.95 16.68
C THR A 70 -18.88 -19.25 17.49
N ASP A 71 -18.11 -19.99 18.29
CA ASP A 71 -17.01 -19.44 19.08
C ASP A 71 -15.88 -18.91 18.19
N LEU A 72 -15.54 -19.63 17.11
CA LEU A 72 -14.55 -19.17 16.14
C LEU A 72 -15.05 -17.92 15.40
N GLU A 73 -16.29 -17.90 14.92
CA GLU A 73 -16.84 -16.77 14.18
C GLU A 73 -17.03 -15.51 15.05
N ARG A 74 -17.36 -15.66 16.34
CA ARG A 74 -17.60 -14.51 17.24
C ARG A 74 -16.35 -13.97 17.92
N ASN A 75 -15.37 -14.82 18.22
CA ASN A 75 -14.21 -14.42 19.01
C ASN A 75 -12.96 -14.11 18.19
N ILE A 76 -12.98 -14.37 16.87
CA ILE A 76 -11.83 -14.14 16.00
C ILE A 76 -12.00 -12.84 15.23
N ALA A 77 -11.09 -11.90 15.49
CA ALA A 77 -11.04 -10.66 14.73
C ALA A 77 -10.61 -10.93 13.27
N PRO A 78 -11.20 -10.21 12.29
CA PRO A 78 -10.66 -10.12 10.95
C PRO A 78 -9.21 -9.66 11.00
N LEU A 79 -8.38 -10.19 10.11
CA LEU A 79 -7.05 -9.62 9.88
C LEU A 79 -7.23 -8.41 8.97
N TYR A 80 -6.30 -7.46 8.98
CA TYR A 80 -6.30 -6.38 7.99
C TYR A 80 -5.16 -6.65 7.04
N ARG A 81 -5.48 -6.76 5.74
CA ARG A 81 -4.42 -6.91 4.74
C ARG A 81 -3.81 -5.54 4.56
N HIS A 82 -2.59 -5.33 5.06
CA HIS A 82 -1.89 -4.08 4.77
C HIS A 82 -1.80 -3.93 3.25
N ALA A 83 -2.46 -2.90 2.71
CA ALA A 83 -2.24 -2.50 1.34
C ALA A 83 -0.74 -2.20 1.24
N GLN A 84 -0.04 -2.99 0.42
CA GLN A 84 1.37 -2.70 0.14
C GLN A 84 1.42 -1.26 -0.34
N PRO A 85 2.29 -0.40 0.23
CA PRO A 85 2.39 0.98 -0.22
C PRO A 85 2.50 0.96 -1.74
N ALA A 86 1.58 1.65 -2.41
CA ALA A 86 1.55 1.69 -3.86
C ALA A 86 2.96 2.03 -4.35
N PRO A 87 3.50 1.30 -5.35
CA PRO A 87 4.81 1.62 -5.91
C PRO A 87 4.86 3.11 -6.20
N VAL A 88 5.77 3.83 -5.53
CA VAL A 88 5.92 5.27 -5.74
C VAL A 88 6.58 5.42 -7.10
N VAL A 89 5.75 5.55 -8.13
CA VAL A 89 6.21 5.80 -9.48
C VAL A 89 6.42 7.30 -9.62
N PRO A 90 7.64 7.75 -9.97
CA PRO A 90 7.88 9.17 -10.22
C PRO A 90 7.05 9.72 -11.38
N ASP A 91 6.84 11.03 -11.39
CA ASP A 91 6.12 11.69 -12.47
C ASP A 91 6.83 11.58 -13.82
N GLU A 92 6.08 11.74 -14.90
CA GLU A 92 6.65 11.77 -16.25
C GLU A 92 7.57 12.98 -16.39
N LEU A 93 8.77 12.75 -16.89
CA LEU A 93 9.76 13.80 -17.08
C LEU A 93 9.69 14.28 -18.52
N ASN A 94 9.53 15.59 -18.73
CA ASN A 94 9.65 16.21 -20.05
C ASN A 94 11.07 16.78 -20.24
N THR A 95 11.44 17.07 -21.50
CA THR A 95 12.79 17.53 -21.86
C THR A 95 13.19 18.86 -21.21
N ARG A 96 12.24 19.75 -20.91
CA ARG A 96 12.53 21.01 -20.21
C ARG A 96 12.92 20.74 -18.76
N THR A 97 12.09 19.98 -18.04
CA THR A 97 12.37 19.60 -16.66
C THR A 97 13.63 18.73 -16.55
N ALA A 98 13.91 17.88 -17.53
CA ALA A 98 15.16 17.13 -17.62
C ALA A 98 16.38 18.05 -17.69
N ASN A 99 16.34 19.09 -18.54
CA ASN A 99 17.41 20.09 -18.63
C ASN A 99 17.63 20.79 -17.29
N ASP A 100 16.56 21.18 -16.59
CA ASP A 100 16.66 21.87 -15.30
C ASP A 100 17.33 20.96 -14.26
N VAL A 101 16.87 19.71 -14.13
CA VAL A 101 17.46 18.69 -13.23
C VAL A 101 18.93 18.45 -13.54
N MET A 102 19.29 18.37 -14.82
CA MET A 102 20.67 18.11 -15.24
C MET A 102 21.60 19.28 -14.97
N ASN A 103 21.14 20.50 -15.21
CA ASN A 103 21.91 21.72 -14.93
C ASN A 103 22.10 21.93 -13.42
N GLU A 104 21.05 21.69 -12.63
CA GLU A 104 21.05 21.96 -11.18
C GLU A 104 21.73 20.86 -10.36
N HIS A 105 21.52 19.58 -10.70
CA HIS A 105 21.95 18.47 -9.85
C HIS A 105 23.08 17.63 -10.45
N LEU A 106 23.27 17.64 -11.77
CA LEU A 106 24.25 16.77 -12.44
C LEU A 106 25.40 17.55 -13.09
N SER A 107 25.33 18.89 -13.09
CA SER A 107 26.32 19.78 -13.73
C SER A 107 26.55 19.49 -15.23
N TRP A 108 25.59 18.82 -15.89
CA TRP A 108 25.62 18.51 -17.32
C TRP A 108 24.96 19.65 -18.08
N LYS A 109 25.64 20.18 -19.10
CA LYS A 109 25.25 21.43 -19.80
C LYS A 109 24.83 21.22 -21.25
N ASP A 110 24.95 20.01 -21.78
CA ASP A 110 24.67 19.72 -23.19
C ASP A 110 23.21 19.32 -23.40
N TYR A 111 22.51 20.05 -24.27
CA TYR A 111 21.07 19.92 -24.50
C TYR A 111 20.65 18.54 -25.05
N GLY A 112 21.57 17.87 -25.76
CA GLY A 112 21.35 16.52 -26.28
C GLY A 112 21.22 15.45 -25.19
N ASP A 113 21.82 15.69 -24.02
CA ASP A 113 21.80 14.72 -22.92
C ASP A 113 20.45 14.74 -22.17
N ALA A 114 19.70 15.85 -22.25
CA ALA A 114 18.38 15.98 -21.63
C ALA A 114 17.29 15.17 -22.31
N GLU A 115 17.37 15.02 -23.63
CA GLU A 115 16.46 14.15 -24.37
C GLU A 115 16.71 12.67 -24.02
N VAL A 116 17.98 12.26 -23.98
CA VAL A 116 18.38 10.90 -23.59
C VAL A 116 17.99 10.60 -22.15
N PHE A 117 18.21 11.56 -21.23
CA PHE A 117 17.82 11.43 -19.83
C PHE A 117 16.30 11.28 -19.67
N CYS A 118 15.51 12.10 -20.37
CA CYS A 118 14.06 12.03 -20.39
C CYS A 118 13.55 10.65 -20.87
N ILE A 119 14.13 10.13 -21.96
CA ILE A 119 13.79 8.79 -22.49
C ILE A 119 14.09 7.71 -21.45
N ALA A 120 15.29 7.72 -20.85
CA ALA A 120 15.69 6.73 -19.87
C ALA A 120 14.81 6.77 -18.61
N TRP A 121 14.51 7.97 -18.10
CA TRP A 121 13.61 8.17 -16.96
C TRP A 121 12.22 7.61 -17.25
N ASN A 122 11.62 7.97 -18.39
CA ASN A 122 10.28 7.53 -18.75
C ASN A 122 10.22 6.03 -19.06
N ALA A 123 11.31 5.43 -19.55
CA ALA A 123 11.42 3.98 -19.69
C ALA A 123 11.43 3.26 -18.34
N CYS A 124 12.23 3.74 -17.38
CA CYS A 124 12.23 3.22 -16.00
C CYS A 124 10.85 3.39 -15.34
N ARG A 125 10.23 4.56 -15.50
CA ARG A 125 8.87 4.85 -15.03
C ARG A 125 7.85 3.89 -15.61
N ALA A 126 7.89 3.64 -16.92
CA ALA A 126 6.99 2.69 -17.58
C ALA A 126 7.19 1.25 -17.05
N ALA A 127 8.43 0.83 -16.82
CA ALA A 127 8.72 -0.48 -16.22
C ALA A 127 8.14 -0.60 -14.79
N MET A 128 8.23 0.46 -13.99
CA MET A 128 7.63 0.52 -12.65
C MET A 128 6.09 0.44 -12.72
N LEU A 129 5.44 1.13 -13.68
CA LEU A 129 3.99 1.04 -13.89
C LEU A 129 3.53 -0.35 -14.35
N ASN A 130 4.34 -1.03 -15.17
CA ASN A 130 4.02 -2.37 -15.68
C ASN A 130 4.35 -3.50 -14.68
N GLY A 131 4.83 -3.17 -13.48
CA GLY A 131 5.17 -4.15 -12.46
C GLY A 131 6.31 -5.09 -12.88
N GLY A 132 7.26 -4.61 -13.68
CA GLY A 132 8.43 -5.39 -14.13
C GLY A 132 8.11 -6.57 -15.07
N LYS A 133 6.92 -6.61 -15.66
CA LYS A 133 6.56 -7.63 -16.66
C LYS A 133 7.25 -7.30 -17.98
N SER A 134 8.28 -8.09 -18.29
CA SER A 134 8.95 -8.17 -19.60
C SER A 134 8.33 -9.26 -20.47
#